data_AF-A0A8B9E936-F1
#
_entry.id   AF-A0A8B9E936-F1
#
_cell.length_a   1.000
_cell.length_b   1.000
_cell.length_c   1.000
_cell.angle_alpha   90.00
_cell.angle_beta   90.00
_cell.angle_gamma   90.00
#
_symmetry.space_group_name_H-M   'P 1'
#
loop_
_entity.id
_entity.type
_entity.pdbx_description
1 polymer ?
#
loop_
_entity_poly.entity_id
_entity_poly.type
_entity_poly.pdbx_seq_one_letter_code
_entity_poly.pdbx_strand_id
1 'polypeptide(L)'
;MREAAAAGYRRPRAARRCWLREAAAGGRAGGEPPRAAARCPLPGAPCPAATTTCRRRHGAGGAGHPGGVRRVRLHRLRRVAHRAGRAPCHHAGAGGAAAQGMGLINHVFNADSLKKLYVSNLGIGHTRYSTSGISELQNCQPFVVETLHGKIAVAHNGELTNAVRLRRKLMRHGVGLSTSSDSELITQLLAFTPPLENDDTADWVARIKNLMNETPTSYSLLIMHKDIIYAVRDPYGNRPLCIGRLIPVGDMNGKGKDNSETEGWVVSSESCSFLSIGAEYYREVLPGEIVKISRYDVQTLDVVPRPEGDPSAFCIFEYVYFARPDSIFEGQMVYSVRRRCGQQLAIEAPVEADLVSTVPESATPAALGYAQKCGLPYVEVLCKNRYVGRTFIQPNMRLRQLGVAKKFGVLSDNFKGKRVVIIDDSIVRGNTISPIIKLLRESGAKEVHIRVASPPIRFPCYMGINIPTKEELIANRPEFHDLANYIGADSVVYLSVEGLVSSVQESIRARQENENSLKTQKSRVGKIGHCTACLTGEYPVELEW
;
A
#
# COMPACT_ATOMS: atom_id res chain seq x y z
N MET A 1 -13.63 -50.51 -28.89
CA MET A 1 -12.84 -50.16 -30.10
C MET A 1 -12.04 -48.90 -29.77
N ARG A 2 -10.74 -48.77 -29.95
CA ARG A 2 -9.57 -49.68 -30.09
C ARG A 2 -8.40 -48.93 -29.39
N GLU A 3 -7.59 -49.54 -28.52
CA GLU A 3 -6.30 -50.21 -28.85
C GLU A 3 -5.33 -49.33 -29.69
N ALA A 4 -4.02 -49.21 -29.44
CA ALA A 4 -3.10 -49.67 -28.36
C ALA A 4 -1.89 -48.66 -28.31
N ALA A 5 -0.73 -48.82 -27.66
CA ALA A 5 -0.06 -49.90 -26.90
C ALA A 5 0.87 -49.29 -25.80
N ALA A 6 1.92 -49.98 -25.33
CA ALA A 6 2.79 -49.50 -24.24
C ALA A 6 4.24 -50.04 -24.24
N ALA A 7 5.16 -49.30 -23.60
CA ALA A 7 6.47 -49.75 -23.07
C ALA A 7 7.03 -48.70 -22.06
N GLY A 8 7.84 -49.01 -21.04
CA GLY A 8 8.16 -50.33 -20.46
C GLY A 8 9.42 -50.36 -19.54
N TYR A 9 9.23 -50.34 -18.21
CA TYR A 9 10.23 -50.69 -17.15
C TYR A 9 11.51 -49.80 -17.03
N ARG A 10 12.33 -49.79 -15.95
CA ARG A 10 12.47 -50.60 -14.70
C ARG A 10 12.56 -49.76 -13.40
N ARG A 11 12.40 -50.40 -12.23
CA ARG A 11 12.80 -49.96 -10.87
C ARG A 11 13.85 -50.94 -10.27
N PRO A 12 14.62 -50.54 -9.25
CA PRO A 12 14.56 -51.17 -7.90
C PRO A 12 14.10 -50.15 -6.81
N ARG A 13 13.37 -50.48 -5.73
CA ARG A 13 13.66 -51.32 -4.53
C ARG A 13 14.92 -50.85 -3.76
N ALA A 14 14.94 -50.32 -2.51
CA ALA A 14 14.07 -50.23 -1.31
C ALA A 14 14.45 -51.15 -0.12
N ALA A 15 14.93 -50.57 0.99
CA ALA A 15 15.08 -51.16 2.34
C ALA A 15 15.15 -50.02 3.40
N ARG A 16 14.35 -50.04 4.49
CA ARG A 16 14.68 -50.42 5.90
C ARG A 16 15.82 -49.58 6.53
N ARG A 17 15.58 -48.67 7.50
CA ARG A 17 15.15 -48.79 8.93
C ARG A 17 16.32 -49.03 9.94
N CYS A 18 16.48 -48.04 10.83
CA CYS A 18 16.86 -48.15 12.26
C CYS A 18 18.24 -48.72 12.67
N TRP A 19 19.06 -47.94 13.40
CA TRP A 19 19.27 -48.09 14.86
C TRP A 19 20.20 -47.00 15.43
N LEU A 20 20.20 -46.82 16.77
CA LEU A 20 21.21 -46.06 17.52
C LEU A 20 22.37 -46.97 17.94
N ARG A 21 23.57 -46.40 18.17
CA ARG A 21 24.27 -46.43 19.47
C ARG A 21 25.55 -45.60 19.51
N GLU A 22 25.98 -45.24 20.71
CA GLU A 22 27.30 -44.64 20.96
C GLU A 22 28.42 -45.69 21.00
N ALA A 23 29.66 -45.23 20.86
CA ALA A 23 30.86 -45.84 21.44
C ALA A 23 31.90 -44.73 21.70
N ALA A 24 32.68 -44.83 22.78
CA ALA A 24 33.59 -43.77 23.20
C ALA A 24 35.00 -44.30 23.56
N ALA A 25 36.02 -43.56 23.09
CA ALA A 25 37.40 -43.56 23.58
C ALA A 25 38.10 -42.31 22.98
N GLY A 26 39.08 -41.66 23.62
CA GLY A 26 39.64 -41.88 24.95
C GLY A 26 41.10 -41.38 25.00
N GLY A 27 41.35 -40.24 25.66
CA GLY A 27 42.71 -39.68 25.80
C GLY A 27 42.72 -38.25 26.36
N ARG A 28 43.62 -37.96 27.30
CA ARG A 28 43.84 -36.63 27.89
C ARG A 28 45.23 -36.11 27.51
N ALA A 29 45.35 -34.84 27.12
CA ALA A 29 46.52 -33.99 27.39
C ALA A 29 46.17 -32.50 27.12
N GLY A 30 46.81 -31.58 27.86
CA GLY A 30 46.43 -30.16 27.93
C GLY A 30 46.68 -29.30 26.69
N GLY A 31 46.03 -28.13 26.68
CA GLY A 31 46.21 -27.05 25.73
C GLY A 31 45.03 -26.07 25.77
N GLU A 32 45.27 -24.79 26.08
CA GLU A 32 44.23 -23.75 26.03
C GLU A 32 43.89 -23.38 24.58
N PRO A 33 42.62 -23.10 24.23
CA PRO A 33 42.20 -22.89 22.85
C PRO A 33 42.44 -21.45 22.36
N PRO A 34 43.07 -21.24 21.18
CA PRO A 34 43.05 -19.94 20.52
C PRO A 34 41.62 -19.60 20.05
N ARG A 35 41.21 -18.32 20.20
CA ARG A 35 39.86 -17.84 19.88
C ARG A 35 39.58 -17.80 18.36
N ALA A 36 39.32 -18.95 17.75
CA ALA A 36 38.85 -19.06 16.38
C ALA A 36 37.34 -18.81 16.27
N ALA A 37 36.94 -17.61 15.86
CA ALA A 37 35.54 -17.24 15.65
C ALA A 37 34.94 -17.93 14.41
N ALA A 38 34.31 -19.09 14.60
CA ALA A 38 33.64 -19.84 13.54
C ALA A 38 32.48 -19.04 12.91
N ARG A 39 32.69 -18.51 11.70
CA ARG A 39 31.65 -17.78 10.94
C ARG A 39 30.60 -18.74 10.38
N CYS A 40 29.43 -18.78 10.99
CA CYS A 40 28.27 -19.50 10.45
C CYS A 40 27.80 -18.85 9.12
N PRO A 41 27.73 -19.59 7.99
CA PRO A 41 27.60 -18.99 6.66
C PRO A 41 26.15 -18.87 6.15
N LEU A 42 25.25 -18.20 6.89
CA LEU A 42 23.85 -17.99 6.48
C LEU A 42 23.32 -16.57 6.77
N PRO A 43 23.30 -15.64 5.78
CA PRO A 43 22.51 -14.42 5.86
C PRO A 43 21.04 -14.69 5.44
N GLY A 44 20.09 -14.36 6.32
CA GLY A 44 18.65 -14.61 6.09
C GLY A 44 18.03 -13.81 4.95
N ALA A 45 16.95 -14.34 4.36
CA ALA A 45 16.29 -13.79 3.18
C ALA A 45 15.60 -12.42 3.46
N PRO A 46 16.01 -11.31 2.80
CA PRO A 46 15.43 -10.00 3.06
C PRO A 46 14.02 -9.84 2.44
N CYS A 47 13.05 -9.53 3.28
CA CYS A 47 11.68 -9.23 2.85
C CYS A 47 11.62 -7.87 2.11
N PRO A 48 10.61 -7.66 1.24
CA PRO A 48 10.77 -6.78 0.08
C PRO A 48 10.68 -5.26 0.43
N ALA A 49 11.53 -4.39 -0.16
CA ALA A 49 11.70 -2.91 0.07
C ALA A 49 11.74 -2.04 -1.23
N ALA A 50 10.95 -0.94 -1.42
CA ALA A 50 10.46 -0.35 -2.72
C ALA A 50 10.58 1.16 -2.86
N THR A 51 10.78 1.65 -4.10
CA THR A 51 10.83 3.07 -4.54
C THR A 51 11.05 3.24 -6.06
N THR A 52 10.92 4.49 -6.52
CA THR A 52 11.48 5.05 -7.77
C THR A 52 12.69 5.95 -7.45
N THR A 53 13.74 6.00 -8.30
CA THR A 53 14.92 6.88 -8.04
C THR A 53 15.44 7.57 -9.30
N CYS A 54 15.54 8.90 -9.28
CA CYS A 54 16.43 9.68 -10.16
C CYS A 54 17.81 9.82 -9.47
N ARG A 55 18.94 9.85 -10.21
CA ARG A 55 20.29 10.09 -9.64
C ARG A 55 21.20 10.94 -10.53
N ARG A 56 21.97 11.84 -9.90
CA ARG A 56 23.09 12.56 -10.54
C ARG A 56 24.29 11.63 -10.82
N ARG A 57 25.17 12.07 -11.72
CA ARG A 57 26.56 11.62 -11.85
C ARG A 57 27.45 12.85 -11.98
N HIS A 58 28.54 12.88 -11.22
CA HIS A 58 29.71 13.69 -11.55
C HIS A 58 30.72 12.81 -12.31
N GLY A 59 31.60 13.44 -13.09
CA GLY A 59 32.60 12.73 -13.88
C GLY A 59 33.50 13.68 -14.66
N ALA A 60 34.64 14.04 -14.07
CA ALA A 60 35.73 14.74 -14.72
C ALA A 60 37.06 14.26 -14.11
N GLY A 61 37.95 13.71 -14.94
CA GLY A 61 39.33 13.35 -14.59
C GLY A 61 39.53 12.12 -13.68
N GLY A 62 40.76 11.57 -13.73
CA GLY A 62 41.29 10.59 -12.76
C GLY A 62 41.15 9.11 -13.15
N ALA A 63 42.29 8.47 -13.41
CA ALA A 63 42.38 7.01 -13.51
C ALA A 63 42.71 6.39 -12.14
N GLY A 64 42.03 5.31 -11.75
CA GLY A 64 42.28 4.61 -10.48
C GLY A 64 41.30 3.45 -10.24
N HIS A 65 41.85 2.26 -9.97
CA HIS A 65 41.22 0.94 -9.75
C HIS A 65 39.67 0.80 -9.60
N PRO A 66 39.02 -0.11 -10.36
CA PRO A 66 37.57 -0.32 -10.31
C PRO A 66 37.13 -1.34 -9.23
N GLY A 67 36.86 -0.89 -7.99
CA GLY A 67 36.35 -1.77 -6.92
C GLY A 67 35.39 -1.10 -5.94
N GLY A 68 34.10 -1.47 -5.97
CA GLY A 68 33.13 -1.16 -4.88
C GLY A 68 31.74 -0.69 -5.33
N VAL A 69 31.67 0.39 -6.12
CA VAL A 69 30.44 1.23 -6.27
C VAL A 69 29.27 0.57 -7.02
N ARG A 70 29.46 -0.60 -7.66
CA ARG A 70 28.46 -1.18 -8.58
C ARG A 70 27.21 -1.83 -7.94
N ARG A 71 27.15 -2.05 -6.61
CA ARG A 71 26.06 -2.84 -5.98
C ARG A 71 24.84 -2.06 -5.46
N VAL A 72 24.85 -0.73 -5.40
CA VAL A 72 23.80 0.06 -4.71
C VAL A 72 22.47 0.16 -5.48
N ARG A 73 22.46 -0.22 -6.77
CA ARG A 73 21.33 0.00 -7.69
C ARG A 73 20.29 -1.13 -7.61
N LEU A 74 19.08 -0.76 -7.20
CA LEU A 74 17.83 -1.53 -7.34
C LEU A 74 17.62 -2.81 -6.47
N HIS A 75 18.27 -2.93 -5.31
CA HIS A 75 17.79 -3.81 -4.21
C HIS A 75 16.46 -3.32 -3.58
N ARG A 76 15.73 -2.45 -4.27
CA ARG A 76 14.99 -1.31 -3.69
C ARG A 76 13.61 -1.07 -4.33
N LEU A 77 13.00 -2.06 -4.99
CA LEU A 77 11.74 -1.93 -5.77
C LEU A 77 10.52 -2.72 -5.21
N ARG A 78 10.55 -3.08 -3.92
CA ARG A 78 9.89 -4.24 -3.29
C ARG A 78 8.89 -4.03 -2.06
N ARG A 79 8.86 -2.92 -1.26
CA ARG A 79 8.04 -2.67 0.00
C ARG A 79 6.54 -2.42 -0.19
N VAL A 80 6.15 -1.61 -1.18
CA VAL A 80 4.77 -1.09 -1.34
C VAL A 80 3.77 -2.20 -1.70
N ALA A 81 4.25 -3.42 -1.90
CA ALA A 81 3.47 -4.65 -2.06
C ALA A 81 2.40 -4.93 -0.98
N HIS A 82 2.36 -4.24 0.17
CA HIS A 82 1.18 -4.31 1.06
C HIS A 82 -0.07 -3.68 0.43
N ARG A 83 0.09 -2.72 -0.50
CA ARG A 83 -0.96 -2.22 -1.41
C ARG A 83 -1.31 -3.20 -2.54
N ALA A 84 -0.74 -4.41 -2.59
CA ALA A 84 -0.96 -5.35 -3.69
C ALA A 84 -1.57 -6.67 -3.20
N GLY A 85 -2.89 -6.81 -3.37
CA GLY A 85 -3.69 -7.95 -2.95
C GLY A 85 -3.54 -9.19 -3.83
N ARG A 86 -4.63 -9.98 -3.93
CA ARG A 86 -4.60 -11.41 -4.29
C ARG A 86 -3.99 -11.81 -5.65
N ALA A 87 -3.77 -10.89 -6.58
CA ALA A 87 -3.07 -11.14 -7.82
C ALA A 87 -2.25 -9.90 -8.27
N PRO A 88 -1.03 -9.72 -7.75
CA PRO A 88 -0.23 -8.55 -8.10
C PRO A 88 0.19 -8.55 -9.57
N CYS A 89 0.00 -7.41 -10.20
CA CYS A 89 0.65 -7.02 -11.46
C CYS A 89 1.82 -6.11 -11.09
N HIS A 90 3.02 -6.38 -11.57
CA HIS A 90 4.19 -5.53 -11.34
C HIS A 90 4.90 -5.18 -12.64
N HIS A 91 5.32 -3.92 -12.74
CA HIS A 91 6.14 -3.43 -13.82
C HIS A 91 7.10 -2.34 -13.33
N ALA A 92 8.24 -2.27 -13.99
CA ALA A 92 9.17 -1.16 -13.88
C ALA A 92 9.65 -0.81 -15.29
N GLY A 93 9.53 0.46 -15.65
CA GLY A 93 10.08 1.05 -16.87
C GLY A 93 11.24 1.96 -16.51
N ALA A 94 12.34 1.88 -17.25
CA ALA A 94 13.53 2.70 -17.04
C ALA A 94 14.21 3.03 -18.37
N GLY A 95 14.20 4.30 -18.77
CA GLY A 95 14.86 4.77 -20.02
C GLY A 95 14.43 4.02 -21.29
N GLY A 96 13.14 3.71 -21.43
CA GLY A 96 12.58 2.96 -22.57
C GLY A 96 12.70 1.43 -22.49
N ALA A 97 13.49 0.89 -21.55
CA ALA A 97 13.45 -0.53 -21.21
C ALA A 97 12.32 -0.82 -20.22
N ALA A 98 11.63 -1.96 -20.37
CA ALA A 98 10.39 -2.27 -19.67
C ALA A 98 10.38 -3.75 -19.21
N ALA A 99 10.00 -4.03 -17.96
CA ALA A 99 9.96 -5.39 -17.41
C ALA A 99 8.66 -5.65 -16.61
N GLN A 100 7.71 -6.37 -17.23
CA GLN A 100 6.34 -6.67 -16.75
C GLN A 100 6.22 -8.09 -16.17
N GLY A 101 5.29 -8.33 -15.26
CA GLY A 101 4.90 -9.69 -14.88
C GLY A 101 3.79 -9.81 -13.83
N MET A 102 3.22 -11.02 -13.75
CA MET A 102 2.23 -11.43 -12.76
C MET A 102 2.87 -12.10 -11.55
N GLY A 103 2.28 -11.92 -10.36
CA GLY A 103 2.79 -12.47 -9.10
C GLY A 103 3.67 -11.47 -8.35
N LEU A 104 4.32 -11.90 -7.26
CA LEU A 104 5.06 -11.00 -6.36
C LEU A 104 6.31 -10.39 -7.02
N ILE A 105 6.71 -9.20 -6.56
CA ILE A 105 7.87 -8.43 -7.06
C ILE A 105 9.15 -9.27 -7.14
N ASN A 106 9.38 -10.14 -6.14
CA ASN A 106 10.54 -11.03 -6.09
C ASN A 106 10.55 -12.11 -7.18
N HIS A 107 9.40 -12.43 -7.79
CA HIS A 107 9.27 -13.42 -8.87
C HIS A 107 9.35 -12.74 -10.25
N VAL A 108 8.76 -11.56 -10.39
CA VAL A 108 8.77 -10.76 -11.64
C VAL A 108 10.19 -10.23 -11.94
N PHE A 109 10.88 -9.73 -10.91
CA PHE A 109 12.20 -9.12 -11.06
C PHE A 109 13.33 -10.05 -10.60
N ASN A 110 13.67 -11.00 -11.47
CA ASN A 110 14.91 -11.78 -11.40
C ASN A 110 16.13 -10.93 -11.83
N ALA A 111 17.35 -11.47 -11.64
CA ALA A 111 18.59 -10.75 -11.90
C ALA A 111 18.74 -10.25 -13.36
N ASP A 112 18.25 -11.01 -14.34
CA ASP A 112 18.38 -10.69 -15.76
C ASP A 112 17.34 -9.66 -16.24
N SER A 113 16.12 -9.72 -15.71
CA SER A 113 15.15 -8.63 -15.84
C SER A 113 15.68 -7.32 -15.26
N LEU A 114 16.41 -7.36 -14.14
CA LEU A 114 17.01 -6.16 -13.54
C LEU A 114 18.21 -5.63 -14.33
N LYS A 115 19.05 -6.49 -14.94
CA LYS A 115 20.14 -6.06 -15.83
C LYS A 115 19.66 -5.11 -16.95
N LYS A 116 18.49 -5.40 -17.53
CA LYS A 116 17.86 -4.58 -18.59
C LYS A 116 17.49 -3.17 -18.14
N LEU A 117 17.21 -2.96 -16.85
CA LEU A 117 16.82 -1.66 -16.29
C LEU A 117 18.02 -0.80 -15.86
N TYR A 118 19.22 -1.37 -15.71
CA TYR A 118 20.42 -0.65 -15.25
C TYR A 118 21.01 0.34 -16.27
N VAL A 119 20.49 0.39 -17.49
CA VAL A 119 20.92 1.35 -18.54
C VAL A 119 20.55 2.80 -18.21
N SER A 120 19.54 3.01 -17.37
CA SER A 120 19.02 4.34 -17.02
C SER A 120 19.32 4.75 -15.58
N ASN A 121 19.35 6.07 -15.33
CA ASN A 121 19.30 6.65 -13.99
C ASN A 121 17.91 7.20 -13.63
N LEU A 122 16.90 6.98 -14.50
CA LEU A 122 15.51 7.41 -14.36
C LEU A 122 14.56 6.26 -14.73
N GLY A 123 13.45 6.15 -14.02
CA GLY A 123 12.40 5.16 -14.29
C GLY A 123 11.14 5.43 -13.45
N ILE A 124 10.10 4.63 -13.66
CA ILE A 124 8.90 4.56 -12.81
C ILE A 124 8.47 3.10 -12.65
N GLY A 125 7.76 2.77 -11.57
CA GLY A 125 7.27 1.42 -11.31
C GLY A 125 5.97 1.41 -10.53
N HIS A 126 5.23 0.30 -10.61
CA HIS A 126 3.88 0.18 -10.04
C HIS A 126 3.60 -1.21 -9.46
N THR A 127 2.68 -1.26 -8.49
CA THR A 127 2.24 -2.47 -7.80
C THR A 127 0.71 -2.52 -7.78
N ARG A 128 0.10 -3.17 -8.78
CA ARG A 128 -1.37 -3.19 -8.94
C ARG A 128 -2.04 -4.04 -7.86
N TYR A 129 -3.01 -3.44 -7.16
CA TYR A 129 -4.15 -4.17 -6.61
C TYR A 129 -5.19 -4.33 -7.74
N SER A 130 -5.78 -5.50 -7.92
CA SER A 130 -6.87 -5.66 -8.88
C SER A 130 -8.14 -5.01 -8.31
N THR A 131 -8.45 -3.79 -8.78
CA THR A 131 -9.70 -3.05 -8.55
C THR A 131 -10.76 -3.55 -9.53
N SER A 132 -11.47 -2.67 -10.24
CA SER A 132 -12.13 -2.99 -11.50
C SER A 132 -11.13 -3.54 -12.55
N GLY A 133 -11.67 -4.22 -13.56
CA GLY A 133 -10.90 -4.79 -14.69
C GLY A 133 -10.15 -6.08 -14.37
N ILE A 134 -9.97 -6.92 -15.39
CA ILE A 134 -9.49 -8.31 -15.24
C ILE A 134 -8.02 -8.35 -14.75
N SER A 135 -7.68 -9.38 -13.98
CA SER A 135 -6.35 -9.57 -13.39
C SER A 135 -5.34 -10.18 -14.36
N GLU A 136 -5.11 -9.50 -15.49
CA GLU A 136 -4.30 -9.97 -16.62
C GLU A 136 -3.01 -9.14 -16.80
N LEU A 137 -2.02 -9.74 -17.48
CA LEU A 137 -0.72 -9.13 -17.76
C LEU A 137 -0.84 -7.81 -18.55
N GLN A 138 -1.79 -7.71 -19.47
CA GLN A 138 -2.05 -6.49 -20.26
C GLN A 138 -2.47 -5.29 -19.40
N ASN A 139 -3.04 -5.53 -18.20
CA ASN A 139 -3.43 -4.50 -17.25
C ASN A 139 -2.30 -4.13 -16.26
N CYS A 140 -1.06 -4.59 -16.46
CA CYS A 140 0.10 -4.25 -15.62
C CYS A 140 0.72 -2.89 -16.00
N GLN A 141 0.30 -1.79 -15.35
CA GLN A 141 1.00 -0.50 -15.48
C GLN A 141 2.44 -0.54 -14.90
N PRO A 142 3.36 0.41 -15.23
CA PRO A 142 3.17 1.52 -16.17
C PRO A 142 2.69 1.12 -17.57
N PHE A 143 1.78 1.93 -18.11
CA PHE A 143 1.48 1.89 -19.54
C PHE A 143 2.52 2.73 -20.29
N VAL A 144 2.93 2.29 -21.48
CA VAL A 144 3.94 2.96 -22.31
C VAL A 144 3.37 3.11 -23.71
N VAL A 145 3.33 4.34 -24.21
CA VAL A 145 2.74 4.69 -25.51
C VAL A 145 3.70 5.61 -26.27
N GLU A 146 3.84 5.40 -27.58
CA GLU A 146 4.52 6.31 -28.49
C GLU A 146 3.56 7.45 -28.86
N THR A 147 4.02 8.69 -28.80
CA THR A 147 3.22 9.88 -29.15
C THR A 147 3.94 10.69 -30.22
N LEU A 148 3.27 11.68 -30.83
CA LEU A 148 3.90 12.66 -31.72
C LEU A 148 5.18 13.27 -31.10
N HIS A 149 5.16 13.47 -29.79
CA HIS A 149 6.21 14.10 -28.99
C HIS A 149 7.28 13.11 -28.47
N GLY A 150 7.15 11.83 -28.83
CA GLY A 150 7.93 10.68 -28.35
C GLY A 150 7.28 9.93 -27.18
N LYS A 151 7.91 8.84 -26.75
CA LYS A 151 7.39 7.94 -25.69
C LYS A 151 7.01 8.67 -24.40
N ILE A 152 5.88 8.26 -23.83
CA ILE A 152 5.50 8.50 -22.44
C ILE A 152 5.33 7.17 -21.71
N ALA A 153 5.55 7.18 -20.39
CA ALA A 153 5.18 6.09 -19.51
C ALA A 153 4.38 6.62 -18.32
N VAL A 154 3.25 6.00 -17.97
CA VAL A 154 2.34 6.47 -16.91
C VAL A 154 2.07 5.36 -15.89
N ALA A 155 2.35 5.66 -14.61
CA ALA A 155 1.84 4.91 -13.45
C ALA A 155 0.69 5.69 -12.79
N HIS A 156 -0.31 4.96 -12.28
CA HIS A 156 -1.57 5.49 -11.78
C HIS A 156 -2.05 4.69 -10.56
N ASN A 157 -2.12 5.34 -9.39
CA ASN A 157 -2.85 4.82 -8.24
C ASN A 157 -4.16 5.59 -8.11
N GLY A 158 -5.30 4.95 -8.37
CA GLY A 158 -6.60 5.62 -8.45
C GLY A 158 -7.63 4.85 -9.29
N GLU A 159 -8.74 5.50 -9.59
CA GLU A 159 -9.86 5.02 -10.42
C GLU A 159 -10.68 6.24 -10.86
N LEU A 160 -11.14 6.26 -12.11
CA LEU A 160 -11.82 7.41 -12.72
C LEU A 160 -13.34 7.25 -12.66
N THR A 161 -14.01 8.13 -11.91
CA THR A 161 -15.49 8.11 -11.74
C THR A 161 -16.27 8.35 -13.04
N ASN A 162 -15.60 8.79 -14.11
CA ASN A 162 -16.16 9.08 -15.43
C ASN A 162 -15.48 8.31 -16.58
N ALA A 163 -14.81 7.18 -16.27
CA ALA A 163 -14.08 6.37 -17.23
C ALA A 163 -14.90 5.99 -18.49
N VAL A 164 -16.20 5.72 -18.31
CA VAL A 164 -17.12 5.32 -19.41
C VAL A 164 -17.29 6.43 -20.44
N ARG A 165 -17.50 7.68 -20.01
CA ARG A 165 -17.63 8.84 -20.90
C ARG A 165 -16.33 9.13 -21.63
N LEU A 166 -15.20 9.09 -20.92
CA LEU A 166 -13.88 9.35 -21.49
C LEU A 166 -13.45 8.25 -22.48
N ARG A 167 -13.76 6.98 -22.19
CA ARG A 167 -13.59 5.85 -23.13
C ARG A 167 -14.40 6.06 -24.41
N ARG A 168 -15.66 6.49 -24.28
CA ARG A 168 -16.55 6.83 -25.40
C ARG A 168 -16.03 8.04 -26.20
N LYS A 169 -15.43 9.05 -25.54
CA LYS A 169 -14.75 10.18 -26.20
C LYS A 169 -13.58 9.69 -27.06
N LEU A 170 -12.65 8.92 -26.50
CA LEU A 170 -11.49 8.41 -27.26
C LEU A 170 -11.90 7.53 -28.44
N MET A 171 -12.82 6.58 -28.25
CA MET A 171 -13.29 5.70 -29.32
C MET A 171 -13.97 6.45 -30.47
N ARG A 172 -14.67 7.56 -30.19
CA ARG A 172 -15.22 8.46 -31.22
C ARG A 172 -14.17 9.22 -32.03
N HIS A 173 -12.96 9.39 -31.51
CA HIS A 173 -11.81 9.95 -32.22
C HIS A 173 -10.93 8.87 -32.88
N GLY A 174 -11.44 7.63 -33.01
CA GLY A 174 -10.70 6.51 -33.62
C GLY A 174 -9.59 5.90 -32.75
N VAL A 175 -9.43 6.34 -31.50
CA VAL A 175 -8.38 5.83 -30.60
C VAL A 175 -8.78 4.46 -30.06
N GLY A 176 -8.09 3.43 -30.54
CA GLY A 176 -8.21 2.06 -30.03
C GLY A 176 -7.68 1.92 -28.59
N LEU A 177 -8.31 1.04 -27.82
CA LEU A 177 -7.89 0.70 -26.45
C LEU A 177 -7.77 -0.81 -26.32
N SER A 178 -6.61 -1.27 -25.86
CA SER A 178 -6.24 -2.69 -25.75
C SER A 178 -6.79 -3.33 -24.47
N THR A 179 -7.16 -2.52 -23.49
CA THR A 179 -7.50 -2.96 -22.12
C THR A 179 -8.78 -2.32 -21.59
N SER A 180 -9.18 -2.73 -20.39
CA SER A 180 -10.22 -2.09 -19.58
C SER A 180 -9.66 -1.20 -18.47
N SER A 181 -8.36 -0.86 -18.48
CA SER A 181 -7.75 -0.03 -17.43
C SER A 181 -7.85 1.46 -17.71
N ASP A 182 -8.34 2.21 -16.71
CA ASP A 182 -8.26 3.68 -16.64
C ASP A 182 -6.85 4.21 -16.89
N SER A 183 -5.82 3.43 -16.57
CA SER A 183 -4.41 3.80 -16.74
C SER A 183 -4.01 3.88 -18.22
N GLU A 184 -4.59 3.04 -19.09
CA GLU A 184 -4.43 3.15 -20.55
C GLU A 184 -5.18 4.39 -21.05
N LEU A 185 -6.43 4.56 -20.59
CA LEU A 185 -7.29 5.71 -20.89
C LEU A 185 -6.62 7.05 -20.56
N ILE A 186 -6.03 7.19 -19.36
CA ILE A 186 -5.23 8.35 -18.94
C ILE A 186 -4.01 8.55 -19.85
N THR A 187 -3.31 7.47 -20.22
CA THR A 187 -2.13 7.56 -21.09
C THR A 187 -2.52 8.08 -22.49
N GLN A 188 -3.64 7.60 -23.04
CA GLN A 188 -4.14 8.05 -24.34
C GLN A 188 -4.73 9.47 -24.29
N LEU A 189 -5.38 9.87 -23.19
CA LEU A 189 -5.83 11.26 -22.98
C LEU A 189 -4.65 12.25 -22.90
N LEU A 190 -3.51 11.85 -22.33
CA LEU A 190 -2.27 12.65 -22.32
C LEU A 190 -1.58 12.69 -23.69
N ALA A 191 -1.71 11.64 -24.50
CA ALA A 191 -1.21 11.60 -25.87
C ALA A 191 -2.03 12.49 -26.82
N PHE A 192 -3.33 12.67 -26.57
CA PHE A 192 -4.21 13.55 -27.34
C PHE A 192 -3.81 15.03 -27.18
N THR A 193 -3.76 15.78 -28.28
CA THR A 193 -3.42 17.21 -28.27
C THR A 193 -4.60 18.03 -27.71
N PRO A 194 -4.41 18.83 -26.64
CA PRO A 194 -5.49 19.59 -26.04
C PRO A 194 -5.82 20.85 -26.88
N PRO A 195 -7.04 21.41 -26.81
CA PRO A 195 -7.43 22.62 -27.55
C PRO A 195 -6.66 23.91 -27.20
N LEU A 196 -5.66 23.83 -26.33
CA LEU A 196 -4.83 24.94 -25.85
C LEU A 196 -3.37 24.86 -26.33
N GLU A 197 -2.98 23.77 -27.01
CA GLU A 197 -1.64 23.57 -27.58
C GLU A 197 -1.62 24.11 -29.01
N ASN A 198 -0.94 25.25 -29.22
CA ASN A 198 -0.94 26.02 -30.47
C ASN A 198 0.39 25.95 -31.24
N ASP A 199 1.27 25.01 -30.90
CA ASP A 199 2.64 24.90 -31.40
C ASP A 199 3.04 23.42 -31.58
N ASP A 200 4.08 23.16 -32.38
CA ASP A 200 4.64 21.82 -32.59
C ASP A 200 5.39 21.27 -31.35
N THR A 201 5.59 22.08 -30.29
CA THR A 201 6.23 21.64 -29.05
C THR A 201 5.23 21.24 -27.95
N ALA A 202 5.56 20.14 -27.27
CA ALA A 202 4.69 19.51 -26.27
C ALA A 202 4.54 20.31 -24.96
N ASP A 203 3.44 21.03 -24.78
CA ASP A 203 3.07 21.54 -23.45
C ASP A 203 2.47 20.43 -22.58
N TRP A 204 3.36 19.66 -21.94
CA TRP A 204 2.99 18.66 -20.96
C TRP A 204 2.22 19.22 -19.75
N VAL A 205 2.37 20.51 -19.41
CA VAL A 205 1.60 21.13 -18.33
C VAL A 205 0.17 21.38 -18.79
N ALA A 206 -0.05 21.94 -19.98
CA ALA A 206 -1.38 22.09 -20.57
C ALA A 206 -2.08 20.73 -20.77
N ARG A 207 -1.36 19.69 -21.24
CA ARG A 207 -1.87 18.32 -21.35
C ARG A 207 -2.32 17.74 -20.02
N ILE A 208 -1.50 17.89 -18.97
CA ILE A 208 -1.86 17.43 -17.62
C ILE A 208 -3.03 18.24 -17.06
N LYS A 209 -3.07 19.57 -17.24
CA LYS A 209 -4.20 20.41 -16.81
C LYS A 209 -5.49 20.04 -17.53
N ASN A 210 -5.45 19.76 -18.84
CA ASN A 210 -6.62 19.30 -19.59
C ASN A 210 -7.12 17.95 -19.06
N LEU A 211 -6.21 16.99 -18.81
CA LEU A 211 -6.56 15.73 -18.15
C LEU A 211 -7.25 15.99 -16.80
N MET A 212 -6.68 16.86 -15.94
CA MET A 212 -7.22 17.13 -14.61
C MET A 212 -8.58 17.86 -14.64
N ASN A 213 -8.82 18.71 -15.64
CA ASN A 213 -10.14 19.32 -15.87
C ASN A 213 -11.17 18.28 -16.35
N GLU A 214 -10.75 17.28 -17.12
CA GLU A 214 -11.63 16.18 -17.58
C GLU A 214 -11.80 15.05 -16.54
N THR A 215 -10.91 14.96 -15.55
CA THR A 215 -10.91 13.93 -14.50
C THR A 215 -10.82 14.57 -13.11
N PRO A 216 -11.96 14.82 -12.42
CA PRO A 216 -11.96 15.58 -11.17
C PRO A 216 -11.36 14.80 -9.98
N THR A 217 -11.56 13.48 -9.94
CA THR A 217 -10.95 12.54 -8.97
C THR A 217 -11.09 11.11 -9.55
N SER A 218 -10.35 10.09 -9.12
CA SER A 218 -9.39 10.04 -8.01
C SER A 218 -8.07 9.40 -8.47
N TYR A 219 -6.95 10.11 -8.32
CA TYR A 219 -5.66 9.63 -8.82
C TYR A 219 -4.42 10.28 -8.19
N SER A 220 -3.36 9.49 -8.14
CA SER A 220 -1.98 9.96 -8.09
C SER A 220 -1.22 9.36 -9.27
N LEU A 221 -0.56 10.21 -10.06
CA LEU A 221 0.12 9.85 -11.29
C LEU A 221 1.64 10.07 -11.18
N LEU A 222 2.39 9.18 -11.81
CA LEU A 222 3.77 9.43 -12.22
C LEU A 222 3.85 9.31 -13.75
N ILE A 223 4.09 10.43 -14.42
CA ILE A 223 4.22 10.52 -15.88
C ILE A 223 5.69 10.75 -16.19
N MET A 224 6.35 9.79 -16.85
CA MET A 224 7.74 9.90 -17.26
C MET A 224 7.85 10.21 -18.75
N HIS A 225 8.57 11.27 -19.09
CA HIS A 225 8.86 11.66 -20.48
C HIS A 225 10.27 12.22 -20.58
N LYS A 226 11.05 11.74 -21.57
CA LYS A 226 12.48 12.09 -21.77
C LYS A 226 13.27 11.91 -20.45
N ASP A 227 13.83 12.97 -19.87
CA ASP A 227 14.57 12.97 -18.61
C ASP A 227 13.79 13.54 -17.40
N ILE A 228 12.48 13.77 -17.56
CA ILE A 228 11.58 14.36 -16.56
C ILE A 228 10.59 13.31 -16.03
N ILE A 229 10.27 13.40 -14.74
CA ILE A 229 9.05 12.81 -14.15
C ILE A 229 8.14 13.95 -13.68
N TYR A 230 6.87 13.90 -14.09
CA TYR A 230 5.80 14.69 -13.48
C TYR A 230 5.11 13.83 -12.41
N ALA A 231 5.04 14.34 -11.19
CA ALA A 231 4.26 13.79 -10.09
C ALA A 231 3.00 14.65 -9.93
N VAL A 232 1.83 14.03 -10.06
CA VAL A 232 0.54 14.74 -10.14
C VAL A 232 -0.46 14.10 -9.17
N ARG A 233 -1.26 14.92 -8.48
CA ARG A 233 -2.30 14.49 -7.55
C ARG A 233 -3.62 15.17 -7.90
N ASP A 234 -4.74 14.45 -7.86
CA ASP A 234 -6.05 14.99 -8.21
C ASP A 234 -6.43 16.25 -7.40
N PRO A 235 -7.28 17.17 -7.92
CA PRO A 235 -7.69 18.40 -7.22
C PRO A 235 -8.23 18.20 -5.78
N TYR A 236 -8.89 17.08 -5.50
CA TYR A 236 -9.36 16.74 -4.15
C TYR A 236 -8.28 16.11 -3.26
N GLY A 237 -7.16 15.68 -3.85
CA GLY A 237 -6.04 15.06 -3.18
C GLY A 237 -6.31 13.64 -2.71
N ASN A 238 -7.29 12.95 -3.30
CA ASN A 238 -7.90 11.73 -2.74
C ASN A 238 -6.89 10.60 -2.51
N ARG A 239 -6.00 10.35 -3.48
CA ARG A 239 -4.94 9.33 -3.37
C ARG A 239 -3.64 9.95 -2.82
N PRO A 240 -2.83 9.19 -2.05
CA PRO A 240 -1.58 9.72 -1.47
C PRO A 240 -0.41 9.70 -2.47
N LEU A 241 0.38 10.78 -2.45
CA LEU A 241 1.63 10.93 -3.19
C LEU A 241 2.60 11.84 -2.43
N CYS A 242 3.85 11.40 -2.26
CA CYS A 242 4.88 12.12 -1.53
C CYS A 242 6.26 12.00 -2.19
N ILE A 243 7.12 12.97 -1.90
CA ILE A 243 8.46 13.15 -2.45
C ILE A 243 9.48 12.90 -1.33
N GLY A 244 10.54 12.17 -1.68
CA GLY A 244 11.69 11.89 -0.83
C GLY A 244 13.01 12.27 -1.50
N ARG A 245 14.03 12.48 -0.67
CA ARG A 245 15.32 13.06 -1.05
C ARG A 245 16.43 12.06 -0.75
N LEU A 246 17.11 11.53 -1.77
CA LEU A 246 18.26 10.64 -1.59
C LEU A 246 19.46 11.45 -1.10
N ILE A 247 19.95 11.11 0.09
CA ILE A 247 21.17 11.69 0.67
C ILE A 247 22.36 10.74 0.49
N PRO A 248 23.60 11.27 0.44
CA PRO A 248 24.83 10.49 0.46
C PRO A 248 24.90 9.54 1.66
N VAL A 249 25.47 8.35 1.45
CA VAL A 249 25.59 7.31 2.51
C VAL A 249 26.49 7.77 3.67
N GLY A 250 27.42 8.71 3.44
CA GLY A 250 28.23 9.32 4.50
C GLY A 250 27.43 10.22 5.46
N ASP A 251 26.38 10.88 4.95
CA ASP A 251 25.63 11.89 5.71
C ASP A 251 24.52 11.25 6.58
N MET A 252 24.10 10.02 6.26
CA MET A 252 23.06 9.26 6.98
C MET A 252 23.33 9.05 8.48
N ASN A 253 24.58 9.20 8.92
CA ASN A 253 25.00 9.00 10.32
C ASN A 253 25.12 10.30 11.13
N GLY A 254 24.69 11.45 10.58
CA GLY A 254 24.43 12.67 11.37
C GLY A 254 25.65 13.35 11.99
N LYS A 255 26.41 14.09 11.17
CA LYS A 255 27.09 15.31 11.64
C LYS A 255 26.63 16.49 10.79
N GLY A 256 26.15 17.53 11.45
CA GLY A 256 25.23 18.50 10.86
C GLY A 256 25.80 19.27 9.66
N LYS A 257 25.00 19.31 8.59
CA LYS A 257 24.99 20.35 7.57
C LYS A 257 23.55 20.57 7.14
N ASP A 258 23.05 21.80 7.29
CA ASP A 258 21.73 22.22 6.75
C ASP A 258 21.69 22.27 5.20
N ASN A 259 22.82 21.92 4.56
CA ASN A 259 22.98 21.71 3.12
C ASN A 259 23.62 20.33 2.85
N SER A 260 22.99 19.22 3.25
CA SER A 260 23.35 17.89 2.73
C SER A 260 22.95 17.79 1.25
N GLU A 261 23.87 17.36 0.39
CA GLU A 261 23.65 17.37 -1.07
C GLU A 261 22.59 16.34 -1.47
N THR A 262 21.67 16.70 -2.37
CA THR A 262 20.70 15.75 -2.92
C THR A 262 21.33 14.90 -4.03
N GLU A 263 21.63 13.63 -3.76
CA GLU A 263 22.10 12.69 -4.80
C GLU A 263 21.00 12.41 -5.84
N GLY A 264 19.74 12.52 -5.43
CA GLY A 264 18.59 12.20 -6.27
C GLY A 264 17.22 12.41 -5.62
N TRP A 265 16.19 12.33 -6.45
CA TRP A 265 14.79 12.48 -6.05
C TRP A 265 14.00 11.17 -6.20
N VAL A 266 12.99 11.03 -5.33
CA VAL A 266 12.19 9.82 -5.13
C VAL A 266 10.74 10.23 -5.03
N VAL A 267 9.82 9.48 -5.63
CA VAL A 267 8.37 9.66 -5.41
C VAL A 267 7.75 8.31 -5.06
N SER A 268 6.76 8.34 -4.19
CA SER A 268 6.03 7.15 -3.73
C SER A 268 4.64 7.54 -3.21
N SER A 269 3.69 6.61 -3.23
CA SER A 269 2.42 6.81 -2.52
C SER A 269 2.56 6.75 -1.00
N GLU A 270 3.70 6.29 -0.46
CA GLU A 270 3.90 6.17 0.99
C GLU A 270 5.34 6.45 1.42
N SER A 271 5.51 7.33 2.41
CA SER A 271 6.82 7.75 2.93
C SER A 271 7.59 6.65 3.65
N CYS A 272 6.92 5.59 4.14
CA CYS A 272 7.56 4.38 4.67
C CYS A 272 8.54 3.72 3.67
N SER A 273 8.43 4.04 2.38
CA SER A 273 9.34 3.56 1.35
C SER A 273 10.74 4.16 1.44
N PHE A 274 10.85 5.43 1.84
CA PHE A 274 12.07 6.24 1.71
C PHE A 274 13.20 5.77 2.62
N LEU A 275 12.91 5.49 3.90
CA LEU A 275 13.89 4.97 4.86
C LEU A 275 14.59 3.70 4.35
N SER A 276 13.84 2.82 3.67
CA SER A 276 14.38 1.56 3.14
C SER A 276 15.38 1.71 1.99
N ILE A 277 15.58 2.94 1.50
CA ILE A 277 16.56 3.28 0.47
C ILE A 277 17.55 4.38 0.89
N GLY A 278 17.50 4.85 2.13
CA GLY A 278 18.27 6.01 2.57
C GLY A 278 17.84 7.29 1.85
N ALA A 279 16.53 7.45 1.65
CA ALA A 279 15.93 8.74 1.31
C ALA A 279 15.23 9.32 2.55
N GLU A 280 15.37 10.62 2.72
CA GLU A 280 14.62 11.41 3.69
C GLU A 280 13.22 11.71 3.13
N TYR A 281 12.23 11.94 4.00
CA TYR A 281 10.96 12.56 3.59
C TYR A 281 11.19 14.04 3.31
N TYR A 282 10.72 14.54 2.16
CA TYR A 282 10.82 15.95 1.80
C TYR A 282 9.48 16.67 1.99
N ARG A 283 8.44 16.25 1.26
CA ARG A 283 7.06 16.75 1.41
C ARG A 283 6.05 15.84 0.72
N GLU A 284 4.76 16.05 0.98
CA GLU A 284 3.70 15.56 0.10
C GLU A 284 3.60 16.37 -1.20
N VAL A 285 3.01 15.74 -2.22
CA VAL A 285 2.43 16.46 -3.37
C VAL A 285 1.05 16.97 -2.93
N LEU A 286 0.78 18.25 -3.13
CA LEU A 286 -0.45 18.90 -2.67
C LEU A 286 -1.65 18.52 -3.57
N PRO A 287 -2.90 18.64 -3.09
CA PRO A 287 -4.09 18.45 -3.91
C PRO A 287 -4.06 19.38 -5.14
N GLY A 288 -4.27 18.83 -6.34
CA GLY A 288 -4.21 19.56 -7.60
C GLY A 288 -2.82 19.93 -8.12
N GLU A 289 -1.75 19.55 -7.42
CA GLU A 289 -0.39 19.99 -7.76
C GLU A 289 0.22 19.19 -8.92
N ILE A 290 0.85 19.91 -9.86
CA ILE A 290 1.70 19.37 -10.92
C ILE A 290 3.16 19.65 -10.56
N VAL A 291 3.89 18.62 -10.14
CA VAL A 291 5.31 18.73 -9.76
C VAL A 291 6.21 18.15 -10.85
N LYS A 292 7.08 18.98 -11.43
CA LYS A 292 8.20 18.54 -12.27
C LYS A 292 9.37 18.10 -11.39
N ILE A 293 9.95 16.96 -11.72
CA ILE A 293 11.13 16.39 -11.06
C ILE A 293 12.16 16.10 -12.14
N SER A 294 13.33 16.75 -12.02
CA SER A 294 14.43 16.61 -12.96
C SER A 294 15.69 16.04 -12.29
N ARG A 295 16.80 15.99 -13.03
CA ARG A 295 18.14 15.71 -12.50
C ARG A 295 18.73 16.87 -11.65
N TYR A 296 18.13 18.05 -11.72
CA TYR A 296 18.59 19.27 -11.05
C TYR A 296 17.75 19.58 -9.81
N ASP A 297 16.43 19.55 -9.94
CA ASP A 297 15.45 20.20 -9.08
C ASP A 297 14.12 19.43 -8.92
N VAL A 298 13.28 19.93 -8.01
CA VAL A 298 11.86 19.59 -7.83
C VAL A 298 11.09 20.90 -7.82
N GLN A 299 10.20 21.10 -8.80
CA GLN A 299 9.52 22.37 -9.04
C GLN A 299 8.01 22.14 -9.18
N THR A 300 7.22 22.88 -8.39
CA THR A 300 5.78 23.03 -8.64
C THR A 300 5.59 23.86 -9.91
N LEU A 301 4.95 23.30 -10.94
CA LEU A 301 4.67 24.02 -12.19
C LEU A 301 3.29 24.68 -12.17
N ASP A 302 2.29 24.01 -11.60
CA ASP A 302 0.93 24.54 -11.46
C ASP A 302 0.17 23.86 -10.30
N VAL A 303 -0.97 24.43 -9.91
CA VAL A 303 -1.92 23.86 -8.95
C VAL A 303 -3.33 24.06 -9.48
N VAL A 304 -3.94 23.00 -10.00
CA VAL A 304 -5.34 23.00 -10.46
C VAL A 304 -6.27 23.10 -9.24
N PRO A 305 -7.13 24.13 -9.13
CA PRO A 305 -8.02 24.28 -7.99
C PRO A 305 -9.16 23.26 -8.03
N ARG A 306 -9.79 23.03 -6.86
CA ARG A 306 -11.12 22.42 -6.76
C ARG A 306 -12.20 23.42 -7.22
N PRO A 307 -13.43 22.94 -7.47
CA PRO A 307 -14.62 23.79 -7.45
C PRO A 307 -14.68 24.68 -6.19
N GLU A 308 -15.27 25.86 -6.34
CA GLU A 308 -15.25 26.86 -5.26
C GLU A 308 -16.10 26.42 -4.07
N GLY A 309 -15.52 26.52 -2.87
CA GLY A 309 -16.15 26.10 -1.62
C GLY A 309 -15.80 24.68 -1.17
N ASP A 310 -15.26 23.82 -2.04
CA ASP A 310 -15.05 22.41 -1.71
C ASP A 310 -13.84 22.14 -0.80
N PRO A 311 -14.00 21.28 0.22
CA PRO A 311 -12.91 20.83 1.05
C PRO A 311 -11.97 19.87 0.30
N SER A 312 -10.83 19.55 0.89
CA SER A 312 -10.08 18.36 0.46
C SER A 312 -10.94 17.10 0.63
N ALA A 313 -10.62 16.03 -0.09
CA ALA A 313 -11.29 14.73 0.08
C ALA A 313 -10.28 13.58 0.12
N PHE A 314 -9.23 13.70 0.94
CA PHE A 314 -8.25 12.62 1.13
C PHE A 314 -8.93 11.31 1.58
N CYS A 315 -8.52 10.17 1.03
CA CYS A 315 -9.17 8.89 1.28
C CYS A 315 -9.00 8.44 2.74
N ILE A 316 -10.06 8.56 3.55
CA ILE A 316 -10.02 8.22 4.99
C ILE A 316 -9.64 6.75 5.24
N PHE A 317 -9.89 5.88 4.26
CA PHE A 317 -9.59 4.45 4.33
C PHE A 317 -8.08 4.13 4.26
N GLU A 318 -7.25 5.07 3.79
CA GLU A 318 -5.79 5.01 3.92
C GLU A 318 -5.36 5.02 5.40
N TYR A 319 -5.98 5.91 6.20
CA TYR A 319 -5.77 5.94 7.65
C TYR A 319 -6.37 4.71 8.35
N VAL A 320 -7.60 4.29 8.01
CA VAL A 320 -8.26 3.12 8.65
C VAL A 320 -7.44 1.85 8.46
N TYR A 321 -7.10 1.50 7.22
CA TYR A 321 -6.54 0.18 6.90
C TYR A 321 -5.40 0.21 5.88
N PHE A 322 -5.59 0.90 4.74
CA PHE A 322 -4.88 0.55 3.50
C PHE A 322 -3.38 0.89 3.51
N ALA A 323 -2.99 1.99 4.14
CA ALA A 323 -1.60 2.38 4.29
C ALA A 323 -0.90 1.62 5.44
N ARG A 324 0.43 1.61 5.42
CA ARG A 324 1.24 1.10 6.53
C ARG A 324 1.23 2.08 7.71
N PRO A 325 1.26 1.58 8.97
CA PRO A 325 1.33 2.46 10.16
C PRO A 325 2.56 3.38 10.20
N ASP A 326 3.68 2.99 9.58
CA ASP A 326 4.92 3.79 9.51
C ASP A 326 4.97 4.79 8.33
N SER A 327 3.81 5.08 7.71
CA SER A 327 3.65 6.15 6.73
C SER A 327 3.14 7.45 7.35
N ILE A 328 3.42 8.56 6.69
CA ILE A 328 3.02 9.92 7.06
C ILE A 328 2.16 10.51 5.94
N PHE A 329 0.99 11.01 6.29
CA PHE A 329 0.09 11.80 5.43
C PHE A 329 -0.39 13.03 6.22
N GLU A 330 -0.62 14.15 5.54
CA GLU A 330 -1.10 15.41 6.12
C GLU A 330 -0.32 15.83 7.39
N GLY A 331 1.00 15.60 7.37
CA GLY A 331 1.90 15.88 8.48
C GLY A 331 1.76 14.99 9.73
N GLN A 332 0.98 13.89 9.67
CA GLN A 332 0.77 12.96 10.79
C GLN A 332 1.02 11.49 10.43
N MET A 333 1.48 10.70 11.40
CA MET A 333 1.78 9.27 11.21
C MET A 333 0.51 8.42 11.33
N VAL A 334 0.31 7.49 10.39
CA VAL A 334 -0.87 6.61 10.34
C VAL A 334 -1.05 5.78 11.63
N TYR A 335 0.05 5.33 12.25
CA TYR A 335 0.02 4.67 13.56
C TYR A 335 -0.66 5.52 14.65
N SER A 336 -0.28 6.81 14.75
CA SER A 336 -0.81 7.73 15.76
C SER A 336 -2.30 7.99 15.54
N VAL A 337 -2.72 8.15 14.28
CA VAL A 337 -4.14 8.32 13.91
C VAL A 337 -4.96 7.09 14.33
N ARG A 338 -4.52 5.87 13.98
CA ARG A 338 -5.21 4.63 14.40
C ARG A 338 -5.29 4.48 15.92
N ARG A 339 -4.25 4.90 16.65
CA ARG A 339 -4.27 4.93 18.12
C ARG A 339 -5.34 5.87 18.67
N ARG A 340 -5.54 7.06 18.08
CA ARG A 340 -6.65 7.96 18.43
C ARG A 340 -8.01 7.37 18.11
N CYS A 341 -8.20 6.75 16.94
CA CYS A 341 -9.46 6.06 16.62
C CYS A 341 -9.81 5.00 17.67
N GLY A 342 -8.80 4.28 18.20
CA GLY A 342 -8.98 3.36 19.34
C GLY A 342 -9.34 4.04 20.66
N GLN A 343 -8.73 5.19 20.97
CA GLN A 343 -9.06 5.99 22.16
C GLN A 343 -10.47 6.58 22.08
N GLN A 344 -10.90 7.04 20.90
CA GLN A 344 -12.26 7.54 20.68
C GLN A 344 -13.30 6.42 20.73
N LEU A 345 -12.99 5.25 20.16
CA LEU A 345 -13.81 4.03 20.27
C LEU A 345 -14.00 3.57 21.73
N ALA A 346 -13.02 3.83 22.61
CA ALA A 346 -13.14 3.58 24.05
C ALA A 346 -13.98 4.63 24.81
N ILE A 347 -14.18 5.82 24.25
CA ILE A 347 -15.11 6.84 24.76
C ILE A 347 -16.54 6.49 24.31
N GLU A 348 -16.72 6.18 23.03
CA GLU A 348 -18.05 5.91 22.44
C GLU A 348 -18.61 4.52 22.80
N ALA A 349 -17.74 3.53 22.95
CA ALA A 349 -18.14 2.13 23.12
C ALA A 349 -17.28 1.37 24.16
N PRO A 350 -17.20 1.82 25.43
CA PRO A 350 -16.61 1.05 26.51
C PRO A 350 -17.35 -0.29 26.72
N VAL A 351 -16.72 -1.20 27.47
CA VAL A 351 -17.33 -2.44 27.98
C VAL A 351 -16.52 -2.93 29.18
N GLU A 352 -17.17 -3.58 30.14
CA GLU A 352 -16.41 -4.34 31.14
C GLU A 352 -15.80 -5.59 30.51
N ALA A 353 -14.48 -5.67 30.53
CA ALA A 353 -13.72 -6.83 30.12
C ALA A 353 -12.44 -6.94 30.94
N ASP A 354 -11.74 -8.07 30.84
CA ASP A 354 -10.57 -8.32 31.68
C ASP A 354 -9.25 -8.13 30.90
N LEU A 355 -9.32 -8.07 29.56
CA LEU A 355 -8.23 -7.68 28.65
C LEU A 355 -8.74 -7.19 27.29
N VAL A 356 -7.86 -6.49 26.58
CA VAL A 356 -8.05 -6.04 25.20
C VAL A 356 -7.03 -6.74 24.30
N SER A 357 -7.45 -7.12 23.09
CA SER A 357 -6.62 -7.72 22.06
C SER A 357 -7.06 -7.26 20.67
N THR A 358 -6.55 -7.90 19.61
CA THR A 358 -6.77 -7.45 18.22
C THR A 358 -6.72 -8.59 17.22
N VAL A 359 -7.27 -8.37 16.02
CA VAL A 359 -6.97 -9.20 14.85
C VAL A 359 -5.66 -8.72 14.20
N PRO A 360 -4.55 -9.49 14.24
CA PRO A 360 -3.25 -8.95 13.82
C PRO A 360 -3.15 -8.76 12.29
N GLU A 361 -2.56 -7.68 11.77
CA GLU A 361 -1.61 -6.74 12.41
C GLU A 361 -2.01 -5.25 12.20
N SER A 362 -3.12 -4.97 11.50
CA SER A 362 -3.52 -3.63 11.06
C SER A 362 -4.24 -2.81 12.15
N ALA A 363 -5.01 -3.48 13.01
CA ALA A 363 -5.81 -2.89 14.08
C ALA A 363 -5.05 -2.73 15.42
N THR A 364 -3.84 -3.30 15.55
CA THR A 364 -3.00 -3.25 16.75
C THR A 364 -2.81 -1.83 17.34
N PRO A 365 -2.61 -0.74 16.56
CA PRO A 365 -2.48 0.60 17.13
C PRO A 365 -3.78 1.08 17.79
N ALA A 366 -4.94 0.76 17.20
CA ALA A 366 -6.24 1.06 17.78
C ALA A 366 -6.49 0.22 19.04
N ALA A 367 -6.06 -1.04 19.06
CA ALA A 367 -6.13 -1.89 20.25
C ALA A 367 -5.33 -1.33 21.43
N LEU A 368 -4.12 -0.85 21.18
CA LEU A 368 -3.30 -0.16 22.20
C LEU A 368 -3.93 1.16 22.66
N GLY A 369 -4.60 1.90 21.76
CA GLY A 369 -5.34 3.11 22.10
C GLY A 369 -6.56 2.84 22.99
N TYR A 370 -7.39 1.85 22.62
CA TYR A 370 -8.57 1.44 23.36
C TYR A 370 -8.19 0.90 24.75
N ALA A 371 -7.21 -0.01 24.80
CA ALA A 371 -6.67 -0.57 26.05
C ALA A 371 -6.21 0.53 27.02
N GLN A 372 -5.39 1.47 26.54
CA GLN A 372 -4.91 2.59 27.35
C GLN A 372 -6.04 3.47 27.88
N LYS A 373 -7.08 3.74 27.05
CA LYS A 373 -8.17 4.64 27.43
C LYS A 373 -9.17 4.00 28.40
N CYS A 374 -9.39 2.69 28.31
CA CYS A 374 -10.20 1.93 29.27
C CYS A 374 -9.43 1.49 30.53
N GLY A 375 -8.10 1.68 30.59
CA GLY A 375 -7.26 1.17 31.69
C GLY A 375 -7.08 -0.35 31.68
N LEU A 376 -7.36 -1.02 30.56
CA LEU A 376 -7.29 -2.47 30.41
C LEU A 376 -5.93 -2.93 29.87
N PRO A 377 -5.43 -4.12 30.25
CA PRO A 377 -4.20 -4.66 29.68
C PRO A 377 -4.40 -5.07 28.22
N TYR A 378 -3.49 -4.64 27.33
CA TYR A 378 -3.37 -5.24 26.00
C TYR A 378 -2.61 -6.57 26.12
N VAL A 379 -3.22 -7.66 25.66
CA VAL A 379 -2.63 -9.01 25.70
C VAL A 379 -2.86 -9.70 24.36
N GLU A 380 -1.85 -10.31 23.76
CA GLU A 380 -2.01 -11.04 22.50
C GLU A 380 -2.81 -12.34 22.72
N VAL A 381 -3.93 -12.53 22.01
CA VAL A 381 -4.73 -13.78 22.06
C VAL A 381 -4.67 -14.60 20.77
N LEU A 382 -4.16 -13.99 19.68
CA LEU A 382 -4.00 -14.59 18.36
C LEU A 382 -2.58 -14.39 17.84
N CYS A 383 -1.90 -15.49 17.47
CA CYS A 383 -0.62 -15.45 16.78
C CYS A 383 -0.81 -15.65 15.27
N LYS A 384 -0.50 -14.63 14.46
CA LYS A 384 -0.63 -14.67 13.00
C LYS A 384 0.45 -15.57 12.37
N ASN A 385 0.03 -16.64 11.70
CA ASN A 385 0.92 -17.55 11.01
C ASN A 385 1.48 -16.92 9.71
N ARG A 386 2.68 -16.33 9.84
CA ARG A 386 3.41 -15.63 8.76
C ARG A 386 3.78 -16.50 7.56
N TYR A 387 3.67 -17.83 7.67
CA TYR A 387 4.03 -18.78 6.62
C TYR A 387 2.82 -19.27 5.79
N VAL A 388 1.60 -18.80 6.07
CA VAL A 388 0.41 -19.11 5.25
C VAL A 388 0.48 -18.36 3.93
N GLY A 389 1.06 -19.01 2.92
CA GLY A 389 0.98 -18.60 1.53
C GLY A 389 -0.46 -18.62 0.99
N ARG A 390 -0.61 -18.35 -0.31
CA ARG A 390 -1.91 -18.40 -1.00
C ARG A 390 -2.56 -19.78 -0.77
N THR A 391 -3.72 -19.80 -0.14
CA THR A 391 -4.59 -20.98 -0.17
C THR A 391 -4.99 -21.24 -1.62
N PHE A 392 -4.41 -22.30 -2.21
CA PHE A 392 -4.83 -22.86 -3.48
C PHE A 392 -6.34 -23.05 -3.50
N ILE A 393 -6.96 -22.96 -4.68
CA ILE A 393 -8.41 -23.08 -4.88
C ILE A 393 -8.93 -24.31 -4.13
N GLN A 394 -9.58 -24.08 -2.98
CA GLN A 394 -10.16 -25.16 -2.17
C GLN A 394 -11.54 -25.48 -2.77
N PRO A 395 -11.76 -26.69 -3.31
CA PRO A 395 -12.97 -26.99 -4.07
C PRO A 395 -14.23 -27.14 -3.21
N ASN A 396 -14.14 -27.08 -1.87
CA ASN A 396 -15.32 -27.08 -0.99
C ASN A 396 -15.25 -26.00 0.11
N MET A 397 -16.44 -25.64 0.61
CA MET A 397 -16.63 -24.57 1.59
C MET A 397 -16.03 -24.89 2.97
N ARG A 398 -16.08 -26.15 3.42
CA ARG A 398 -15.51 -26.63 4.68
C ARG A 398 -13.99 -26.42 4.74
N LEU A 399 -13.27 -26.74 3.66
CA LEU A 399 -11.83 -26.51 3.53
C LEU A 399 -11.49 -25.00 3.48
N ARG A 400 -12.40 -24.17 2.93
CA ARG A 400 -12.26 -22.71 2.89
C ARG A 400 -12.43 -22.09 4.29
N GLN A 401 -13.38 -22.60 5.10
CA GLN A 401 -13.56 -22.23 6.52
C GLN A 401 -12.37 -22.68 7.39
N LEU A 402 -11.92 -23.93 7.25
CA LEU A 402 -10.68 -24.42 7.88
C LEU A 402 -9.43 -23.60 7.46
N GLY A 403 -9.49 -22.93 6.30
CA GLY A 403 -8.48 -21.99 5.83
C GLY A 403 -8.36 -20.69 6.64
N VAL A 404 -9.31 -20.37 7.53
CA VAL A 404 -9.18 -19.26 8.49
C VAL A 404 -8.46 -19.73 9.76
N ALA A 405 -8.83 -20.89 10.30
CA ALA A 405 -8.13 -21.50 11.45
C ALA A 405 -6.63 -21.78 11.17
N LYS A 406 -6.25 -22.00 9.91
CA LYS A 406 -4.83 -22.11 9.52
C LYS A 406 -4.02 -20.80 9.63
N LYS A 407 -4.67 -19.63 9.62
CA LYS A 407 -4.02 -18.30 9.65
C LYS A 407 -3.61 -17.83 11.04
N PHE A 408 -4.30 -18.28 12.08
CA PHE A 408 -4.11 -17.78 13.44
C PHE A 408 -3.99 -18.95 14.41
N GLY A 409 -2.87 -19.04 15.12
CA GLY A 409 -2.77 -19.86 16.33
C GLY A 409 -3.40 -19.11 17.51
N VAL A 410 -3.96 -19.84 18.46
CA VAL A 410 -4.59 -19.27 19.66
C VAL A 410 -3.63 -19.31 20.84
N LEU A 411 -3.62 -18.27 21.66
CA LEU A 411 -2.83 -18.18 22.88
C LEU A 411 -3.75 -18.34 24.11
N SER A 412 -4.35 -19.53 24.26
CA SER A 412 -5.42 -19.83 25.24
C SER A 412 -5.11 -19.36 26.66
N ASP A 413 -3.87 -19.57 27.09
CA ASP A 413 -3.44 -19.41 28.48
C ASP A 413 -3.47 -17.94 28.91
N ASN A 414 -3.44 -17.02 27.94
CA ASN A 414 -3.55 -15.59 28.17
C ASN A 414 -4.99 -15.15 28.55
N PHE A 415 -6.02 -15.88 28.10
CA PHE A 415 -7.42 -15.43 28.18
C PHE A 415 -8.46 -16.46 28.63
N LYS A 416 -8.08 -17.71 28.90
CA LYS A 416 -9.02 -18.75 29.37
C LYS A 416 -9.77 -18.29 30.64
N GLY A 417 -11.10 -18.38 30.62
CA GLY A 417 -12.00 -17.92 31.67
C GLY A 417 -12.30 -16.42 31.70
N LYS A 418 -11.67 -15.62 30.81
CA LYS A 418 -11.76 -14.15 30.82
C LYS A 418 -12.72 -13.59 29.77
N ARG A 419 -13.18 -12.38 30.01
CA ARG A 419 -13.88 -11.48 29.07
C ARG A 419 -12.85 -10.76 28.20
N VAL A 420 -13.00 -10.84 26.88
CA VAL A 420 -12.01 -10.36 25.90
C VAL A 420 -12.65 -9.32 24.98
N VAL A 421 -12.04 -8.14 24.86
CA VAL A 421 -12.36 -7.20 23.77
C VAL A 421 -11.41 -7.46 22.60
N ILE A 422 -11.96 -7.73 21.41
CA ILE A 422 -11.19 -7.81 20.16
C ILE A 422 -11.41 -6.53 19.36
N ILE A 423 -10.34 -5.78 19.12
CA ILE A 423 -10.35 -4.62 18.22
C ILE A 423 -9.96 -5.07 16.80
N ASP A 424 -10.85 -4.84 15.85
CA ASP A 424 -10.62 -5.04 14.41
C ASP A 424 -10.68 -3.69 13.67
N ASP A 425 -10.11 -3.59 12.48
CA ASP A 425 -10.06 -2.31 11.75
C ASP A 425 -11.36 -2.02 11.00
N SER A 426 -11.97 -3.04 10.39
CA SER A 426 -13.15 -2.90 9.54
C SER A 426 -13.85 -4.26 9.32
N ILE A 427 -15.19 -4.27 9.23
CA ILE A 427 -15.95 -5.49 8.92
C ILE A 427 -16.69 -5.31 7.58
N VAL A 428 -16.12 -5.87 6.51
CA VAL A 428 -16.69 -5.77 5.15
C VAL A 428 -17.75 -6.85 4.89
N ARG A 429 -17.41 -8.13 5.17
CA ARG A 429 -18.22 -9.30 4.82
C ARG A 429 -18.40 -10.35 5.94
N GLY A 430 -17.99 -10.06 7.18
CA GLY A 430 -18.06 -10.97 8.34
C GLY A 430 -17.16 -12.22 8.33
N ASN A 431 -16.88 -12.79 7.16
CA ASN A 431 -16.21 -14.08 6.92
C ASN A 431 -14.84 -14.31 7.61
N THR A 432 -14.20 -13.27 8.14
CA THR A 432 -12.96 -13.39 8.94
C THR A 432 -13.23 -13.45 10.44
N ILE A 433 -14.18 -12.65 10.96
CA ILE A 433 -14.34 -12.41 12.39
C ILE A 433 -15.17 -13.49 13.08
N SER A 434 -16.25 -14.00 12.49
CA SER A 434 -17.07 -15.07 13.10
C SER A 434 -16.27 -16.36 13.38
N PRO A 435 -15.39 -16.83 12.46
CA PRO A 435 -14.48 -17.95 12.75
C PRO A 435 -13.47 -17.65 13.86
N ILE A 436 -13.04 -16.40 14.04
CA ILE A 436 -12.14 -15.99 15.13
C ILE A 436 -12.87 -16.00 16.47
N ILE A 437 -14.07 -15.42 16.55
CA ILE A 437 -14.90 -15.42 17.76
C ILE A 437 -15.19 -16.85 18.22
N LYS A 438 -15.63 -17.70 17.28
CA LYS A 438 -15.86 -19.12 17.55
C LYS A 438 -14.59 -19.80 18.10
N LEU A 439 -13.45 -19.58 17.46
CA LEU A 439 -12.16 -20.15 17.87
C LEU A 439 -11.72 -19.67 19.28
N LEU A 440 -12.01 -18.43 19.65
CA LEU A 440 -11.75 -17.90 21.00
C LEU A 440 -12.69 -18.52 22.05
N ARG A 441 -13.99 -18.65 21.77
CA ARG A 441 -14.94 -19.34 22.67
C ARG A 441 -14.59 -20.82 22.83
N GLU A 442 -14.29 -21.53 21.75
CA GLU A 442 -13.84 -22.94 21.78
C GLU A 442 -12.52 -23.12 22.55
N SER A 443 -11.70 -22.07 22.64
CA SER A 443 -10.46 -22.04 23.45
C SER A 443 -10.67 -21.55 24.89
N GLY A 444 -11.91 -21.28 25.30
CA GLY A 444 -12.29 -20.95 26.68
C GLY A 444 -12.40 -19.47 27.03
N ALA A 445 -12.58 -18.55 26.07
CA ALA A 445 -13.03 -17.20 26.40
C ALA A 445 -14.43 -17.23 27.03
N LYS A 446 -14.66 -16.48 28.12
CA LYS A 446 -15.97 -16.33 28.77
C LYS A 446 -16.91 -15.49 27.90
N GLU A 447 -16.43 -14.30 27.54
CA GLU A 447 -17.11 -13.34 26.66
C GLU A 447 -16.11 -12.83 25.61
N VAL A 448 -16.61 -12.54 24.41
CA VAL A 448 -15.89 -11.98 23.27
C VAL A 448 -16.69 -10.79 22.73
N HIS A 449 -16.25 -9.60 23.11
CA HIS A 449 -16.81 -8.33 22.63
C HIS A 449 -15.99 -7.83 21.43
N ILE A 450 -16.65 -7.45 20.33
CA ILE A 450 -15.99 -6.83 19.18
C ILE A 450 -16.15 -5.31 19.26
N ARG A 451 -15.07 -4.59 18.95
CA ARG A 451 -15.11 -3.15 18.69
C ARG A 451 -14.35 -2.86 17.40
N VAL A 452 -14.94 -2.04 16.52
CA VAL A 452 -14.41 -1.80 15.16
C VAL A 452 -13.89 -0.37 15.07
N ALA A 453 -12.63 -0.19 14.66
CA ALA A 453 -11.95 1.11 14.57
C ALA A 453 -12.34 1.95 13.34
N SER A 454 -13.44 1.59 12.67
CA SER A 454 -14.12 2.37 11.63
C SER A 454 -15.64 2.29 11.82
N PRO A 455 -16.41 3.19 11.19
CA PRO A 455 -17.84 3.00 10.98
C PRO A 455 -18.14 1.78 10.10
N PRO A 456 -19.41 1.31 10.06
CA PRO A 456 -19.85 0.28 9.12
C PRO A 456 -19.67 0.75 7.68
N ILE A 457 -19.08 -0.11 6.83
CA ILE A 457 -18.93 0.17 5.40
C ILE A 457 -20.26 -0.15 4.71
N ARG A 458 -20.93 0.90 4.21
CA ARG A 458 -22.29 0.85 3.65
C ARG A 458 -22.34 1.07 2.14
N PHE A 459 -21.27 1.56 1.54
CA PHE A 459 -21.23 1.90 0.12
C PHE A 459 -19.96 1.35 -0.54
N PRO A 460 -20.01 1.04 -1.85
CA PRO A 460 -18.82 0.70 -2.62
C PRO A 460 -17.83 1.88 -2.69
N CYS A 461 -16.74 1.71 -3.43
CA CYS A 461 -15.80 2.79 -3.73
C CYS A 461 -15.47 2.74 -5.23
N TYR A 462 -15.56 3.90 -5.88
CA TYR A 462 -15.24 4.11 -7.30
C TYR A 462 -13.98 4.99 -7.46
N MET A 463 -13.10 4.96 -6.46
CA MET A 463 -11.93 5.83 -6.27
C MET A 463 -10.69 5.01 -5.90
N GLY A 464 -10.58 3.75 -6.36
CA GLY A 464 -9.35 2.96 -6.29
C GLY A 464 -9.16 2.11 -5.03
N ILE A 465 -10.15 2.05 -4.13
CA ILE A 465 -10.21 1.02 -3.08
C ILE A 465 -11.20 -0.07 -3.51
N ASN A 466 -10.77 -1.33 -3.59
CA ASN A 466 -11.65 -2.44 -3.95
C ASN A 466 -12.60 -2.76 -2.78
N ILE A 467 -13.76 -2.11 -2.76
CA ILE A 467 -14.88 -2.38 -1.85
C ILE A 467 -15.97 -3.16 -2.64
N PRO A 468 -16.59 -4.20 -2.05
CA PRO A 468 -17.68 -4.96 -2.66
C PRO A 468 -18.92 -4.13 -3.04
N THR A 469 -19.82 -4.72 -3.83
CA THR A 469 -21.12 -4.11 -4.15
C THR A 469 -21.97 -3.93 -2.88
N LYS A 470 -22.99 -3.06 -2.95
CA LYS A 470 -23.83 -2.69 -1.79
C LYS A 470 -24.51 -3.91 -1.15
N GLU A 471 -24.81 -4.93 -1.93
CA GLU A 471 -25.47 -6.19 -1.57
C GLU A 471 -24.49 -7.22 -0.98
N GLU A 472 -23.18 -7.10 -1.27
CA GLU A 472 -22.13 -7.93 -0.69
C GLU A 472 -21.63 -7.41 0.67
N LEU A 473 -21.95 -6.16 1.03
CA LEU A 473 -21.58 -5.53 2.29
C LEU A 473 -22.48 -5.99 3.45
N ILE A 474 -21.85 -6.36 4.57
CA ILE A 474 -22.57 -6.90 5.74
C ILE A 474 -23.50 -5.86 6.40
N ALA A 475 -23.14 -4.58 6.36
CA ALA A 475 -23.88 -3.52 7.04
C ALA A 475 -25.24 -3.16 6.40
N ASN A 476 -25.49 -3.62 5.17
CA ASN A 476 -26.70 -3.30 4.39
C ASN A 476 -27.72 -4.45 4.35
N ARG A 477 -27.38 -5.59 4.95
CA ARG A 477 -28.18 -6.82 4.89
C ARG A 477 -29.15 -6.86 6.08
N PRO A 478 -30.48 -6.90 5.84
CA PRO A 478 -31.46 -6.83 6.92
C PRO A 478 -31.37 -8.02 7.88
N GLU A 479 -30.86 -9.16 7.41
CA GLU A 479 -30.62 -10.37 8.22
C GLU A 479 -29.57 -10.14 9.33
N PHE A 480 -28.77 -9.07 9.23
CA PHE A 480 -27.67 -8.74 10.16
C PHE A 480 -27.94 -7.47 10.97
N HIS A 481 -29.22 -7.10 11.15
CA HIS A 481 -29.62 -6.06 12.09
C HIS A 481 -29.15 -6.38 13.53
N ASP A 482 -29.16 -7.66 13.90
CA ASP A 482 -28.40 -8.18 15.05
C ASP A 482 -27.10 -8.84 14.57
N LEU A 483 -26.11 -7.99 14.31
CA LEU A 483 -24.79 -8.46 13.87
C LEU A 483 -24.08 -9.28 14.95
N ALA A 484 -24.33 -9.00 16.24
CA ALA A 484 -23.62 -9.65 17.35
C ALA A 484 -23.97 -11.13 17.43
N ASN A 485 -25.26 -11.46 17.46
CA ASN A 485 -25.72 -12.84 17.43
C ASN A 485 -25.35 -13.53 16.09
N TYR A 486 -25.39 -12.82 14.95
CA TYR A 486 -24.97 -13.40 13.67
C TYR A 486 -23.49 -13.85 13.64
N ILE A 487 -22.57 -13.08 14.24
CA ILE A 487 -21.15 -13.45 14.29
C ILE A 487 -20.75 -14.25 15.55
N GLY A 488 -21.68 -14.43 16.50
CA GLY A 488 -21.49 -15.16 17.76
C GLY A 488 -20.77 -14.39 18.87
N ALA A 489 -20.70 -13.06 18.78
CA ALA A 489 -20.09 -12.17 19.77
C ALA A 489 -21.11 -11.73 20.83
N ASP A 490 -20.66 -11.44 22.05
CA ASP A 490 -21.55 -10.97 23.14
C ASP A 490 -21.95 -9.49 22.94
N SER A 491 -21.13 -8.72 22.21
CA SER A 491 -21.54 -7.41 21.69
C SER A 491 -20.67 -7.00 20.49
N VAL A 492 -21.19 -6.16 19.60
CA VAL A 492 -20.44 -5.56 18.48
C VAL A 492 -20.78 -4.07 18.39
N VAL A 493 -19.77 -3.20 18.43
CA VAL A 493 -19.97 -1.75 18.26
C VAL A 493 -18.88 -1.18 17.34
N TYR A 494 -19.25 -0.20 16.51
CA TYR A 494 -18.38 0.49 15.56
C TYR A 494 -18.08 1.90 16.07
N LEU A 495 -16.92 2.45 15.68
CA LEU A 495 -16.62 3.88 15.81
C LEU A 495 -17.62 4.70 14.97
N SER A 496 -18.12 5.82 15.50
CA SER A 496 -18.99 6.74 14.74
C SER A 496 -18.25 7.42 13.58
N VAL A 497 -18.98 7.97 12.61
CA VAL A 497 -18.37 8.69 11.48
C VAL A 497 -17.69 9.96 11.99
N GLU A 498 -18.34 10.62 12.93
CA GLU A 498 -17.93 11.80 13.66
C GLU A 498 -16.66 11.52 14.48
N GLY A 499 -16.63 10.39 15.18
CA GLY A 499 -15.50 9.87 15.94
C GLY A 499 -14.28 9.53 15.07
N LEU A 500 -14.50 8.91 13.91
CA LEU A 500 -13.42 8.68 12.95
C LEU A 500 -12.90 10.00 12.36
N VAL A 501 -13.78 10.87 11.85
CA VAL A 501 -13.39 12.14 11.22
C VAL A 501 -12.67 13.06 12.20
N SER A 502 -13.14 13.17 13.44
CA SER A 502 -12.43 13.92 14.50
C SER A 502 -11.07 13.30 14.84
N SER A 503 -11.01 11.98 15.07
CA SER A 503 -9.75 11.25 15.35
C SER A 503 -8.69 11.42 14.26
N VAL A 504 -9.09 11.60 13.00
CA VAL A 504 -8.16 11.89 11.91
C VAL A 504 -7.80 13.38 11.84
N GLN A 505 -8.77 14.28 11.96
CA GLN A 505 -8.56 15.72 11.76
C GLN A 505 -7.91 16.45 12.95
N GLU A 506 -7.93 15.91 14.16
CA GLU A 506 -7.43 16.54 15.40
C GLU A 506 -6.04 17.21 15.23
N SER A 507 -5.01 16.47 14.85
CA SER A 507 -3.67 17.06 14.62
C SER A 507 -3.59 17.96 13.39
N ILE A 508 -4.48 17.80 12.41
CA ILE A 508 -4.50 18.68 11.24
C ILE A 508 -4.99 20.08 11.65
N ARG A 509 -6.08 20.13 12.42
CA ARG A 509 -6.65 21.37 13.00
C ARG A 509 -5.64 22.06 13.92
N ALA A 510 -5.11 21.33 14.90
CA ALA A 510 -4.14 21.87 15.85
C ALA A 510 -2.86 22.42 15.18
N ARG A 511 -2.39 21.83 14.07
CA ARG A 511 -1.30 22.42 13.29
C ARG A 511 -1.72 23.69 12.55
N GLN A 512 -2.87 23.70 11.89
CA GLN A 512 -3.37 24.89 11.16
C GLN A 512 -3.63 26.07 12.09
N GLU A 513 -4.14 25.84 13.30
CA GLU A 513 -4.33 26.87 14.33
C GLU A 513 -2.99 27.51 14.73
N ASN A 514 -1.96 26.69 15.00
CA ASN A 514 -0.60 27.17 15.28
C ASN A 514 0.05 27.89 14.07
N GLU A 515 -0.09 27.36 12.86
CA GLU A 515 0.45 27.95 11.63
C GLU A 515 -0.19 29.32 11.32
N ASN A 516 -1.50 29.45 11.50
CA ASN A 516 -2.23 30.71 11.32
C ASN A 516 -1.91 31.73 12.42
N SER A 517 -1.64 31.30 13.65
CA SER A 517 -1.20 32.20 14.73
C SER A 517 0.20 32.80 14.49
N LEU A 518 0.99 32.23 13.57
CA LEU A 518 2.39 32.61 13.33
C LEU A 518 2.63 33.45 12.06
N LYS A 519 1.66 33.62 11.15
CA LYS A 519 1.88 34.36 9.88
C LYS A 519 0.70 35.18 9.38
N THR A 520 0.96 36.46 9.12
CA THR A 520 0.06 37.45 8.48
C THR A 520 -0.12 37.25 6.96
N GLN A 521 0.04 36.02 6.45
CA GLN A 521 -0.11 35.71 5.03
C GLN A 521 -1.32 34.80 4.79
N LYS A 522 -2.10 35.12 3.74
CA LYS A 522 -3.22 34.30 3.27
C LYS A 522 -2.72 32.95 2.74
N SER A 523 -2.52 31.99 3.65
CA SER A 523 -2.23 30.61 3.28
C SER A 523 -3.45 30.06 2.51
N ARG A 524 -3.22 29.42 1.35
CA ARG A 524 -4.30 28.76 0.58
C ARG A 524 -4.67 27.39 1.19
N VAL A 525 -4.77 27.35 2.52
CA VAL A 525 -5.19 26.17 3.28
C VAL A 525 -6.71 26.08 3.14
N GLY A 526 -7.15 25.35 2.12
CA GLY A 526 -8.58 25.07 1.90
C GLY A 526 -9.17 24.25 3.06
N LYS A 527 -10.51 24.28 3.18
CA LYS A 527 -11.26 23.57 4.23
C LYS A 527 -10.77 22.12 4.38
N ILE A 528 -10.46 21.71 5.62
CA ILE A 528 -10.12 20.31 5.91
C ILE A 528 -11.33 19.44 5.63
N GLY A 529 -11.17 18.45 4.74
CA GLY A 529 -12.14 17.39 4.52
C GLY A 529 -11.48 16.10 4.09
N HIS A 530 -12.20 15.00 4.24
CA HIS A 530 -11.77 13.64 3.95
C HIS A 530 -12.89 12.91 3.24
N CYS A 531 -12.57 12.03 2.29
CA CYS A 531 -13.55 11.22 1.57
C CYS A 531 -14.10 10.13 2.49
N THR A 532 -15.34 10.31 2.96
CA THR A 532 -16.12 9.36 3.77
C THR A 532 -17.13 8.53 2.96
N ALA A 533 -17.15 8.67 1.62
CA ALA A 533 -18.17 8.10 0.72
C ALA A 533 -18.53 6.62 0.97
N CYS A 534 -17.55 5.78 1.30
CA CYS A 534 -17.75 4.34 1.59
C CYS A 534 -18.60 4.07 2.86
N LEU A 535 -18.78 5.10 3.69
CA LEU A 535 -19.42 5.09 5.00
C LEU A 535 -20.74 5.86 4.95
N THR A 536 -20.73 7.09 4.40
CA THR A 536 -21.92 7.98 4.34
C THR A 536 -22.70 7.91 3.03
N GLY A 537 -22.07 7.50 1.93
CA GLY A 537 -22.65 7.54 0.58
C GLY A 537 -22.45 8.86 -0.15
N GLU A 538 -21.84 9.85 0.50
CA GLU A 538 -21.55 11.17 -0.06
C GLU A 538 -20.20 11.14 -0.78
N TYR A 539 -20.22 11.22 -2.10
CA TYR A 539 -19.02 11.26 -2.93
C TYR A 539 -18.58 12.72 -3.12
N PRO A 540 -17.26 13.00 -3.19
CA PRO A 540 -16.74 14.35 -3.40
C PRO A 540 -16.94 14.87 -4.84
N VAL A 541 -17.51 14.03 -5.72
CA VAL A 541 -17.86 14.35 -7.11
C VAL A 541 -19.15 13.63 -7.46
N GLU A 542 -19.88 14.12 -8.46
CA GLU A 542 -20.96 13.37 -9.09
C GLU A 542 -20.40 12.08 -9.76
N LEU A 543 -21.17 11.00 -9.73
CA LEU A 543 -20.79 9.71 -10.30
C LEU A 543 -21.54 9.49 -11.62
N GLU A 544 -20.79 9.23 -12.70
CA GLU A 544 -21.38 8.94 -14.01
C GLU A 544 -21.74 7.44 -14.13
N TRP A 545 -23.03 7.14 -13.88
CA TRP A 545 -23.72 5.89 -14.22
C TRP A 545 -23.67 5.47 -15.70
#